data_AF-A0A2E5EFX3-F1
#
_entry.id   AF-A0A2E5EFX3-F1
#
_cell.length_a   1.000
_cell.length_b   1.000
_cell.length_c   1.000
_cell.angle_alpha   90.00
_cell.angle_beta   90.00
_cell.angle_gamma   90.00
#
_symmetry.space_group_name_H-M   'P 1'
#
loop_
_entity.id
_entity.type
_entity.pdbx_description
1 polymer ?
#
loop_
_entity_poly.entity_id
_entity_poly.type
_entity_poly.pdbx_seq_one_letter_code
_entity_poly.pdbx_strand_id
1 'polypeptide(L)'
;MTKHIITAKILAAPLATMAGLSASAASEFGTLIFHDDFERSESQELKDEPGNNWTTSSHKTAGGRKQVDLRNGAMYMHTAEGANHAVSVRQAFAFRDGTVGMRFMLENDGEKLQLNFADMKLKTVHAGHLFDAKVSLTSVSFEDKKTGFMDLKIRAANKSKTLAAVDRVRLVKTKRKTIPHAIVKGVWHNQPRDLAPAN
;
A
#
# COMPACT_ATOMS: atom_id res chain seq x y z
N MET A 1 41.80 19.17 5.15
CA MET A 1 42.98 18.33 5.45
C MET A 1 42.66 16.91 5.02
N THR A 2 43.59 16.31 4.29
CA THR A 2 43.92 14.88 4.31
C THR A 2 42.76 13.87 4.18
N LYS A 3 42.33 13.61 2.94
CA LYS A 3 42.66 12.42 2.14
C LYS A 3 42.39 11.01 2.75
N HIS A 4 41.89 10.13 1.85
CA HIS A 4 41.77 8.64 1.84
C HIS A 4 40.48 8.06 2.44
N ILE A 5 39.51 7.50 1.68
CA ILE A 5 39.47 6.28 0.81
C ILE A 5 39.90 5.04 1.63
N ILE A 6 39.11 3.96 1.75
CA ILE A 6 39.13 2.78 0.85
C ILE A 6 37.94 1.82 1.12
N THR A 7 37.40 1.33 0.01
CA THR A 7 36.46 0.22 -0.28
C THR A 7 36.82 -1.13 0.37
N ALA A 8 35.87 -2.05 0.53
CA ALA A 8 36.03 -3.48 0.15
C ALA A 8 34.78 -4.33 0.42
N LYS A 9 34.31 -5.04 -0.62
CA LYS A 9 33.77 -6.40 -0.46
C LYS A 9 34.86 -7.27 0.17
N ILE A 10 34.50 -8.28 0.97
CA ILE A 10 34.90 -9.69 0.78
C ILE A 10 34.29 -10.55 1.89
N LEU A 11 33.78 -11.71 1.46
CA LEU A 11 33.78 -13.02 2.12
C LEU A 11 34.22 -13.11 3.59
N ALA A 12 33.40 -13.83 4.39
CA ALA A 12 33.75 -14.60 5.60
C ALA A 12 34.45 -13.89 6.79
N ALA A 13 33.64 -13.61 7.84
CA ALA A 13 33.87 -13.57 9.31
C ALA A 13 35.18 -12.94 9.92
N PRO A 14 35.25 -12.53 11.22
CA PRO A 14 34.24 -12.52 12.29
C PRO A 14 34.02 -11.15 12.98
N LEU A 15 32.91 -11.09 13.73
CA LEU A 15 32.59 -10.27 14.90
C LEU A 15 33.52 -9.07 15.24
N ALA A 16 33.12 -7.86 14.85
CA ALA A 16 33.47 -6.64 15.57
C ALA A 16 32.38 -5.58 15.37
N THR A 17 31.93 -5.05 16.50
CA THR A 17 30.97 -3.98 16.77
C THR A 17 30.87 -2.90 15.69
N MET A 18 29.70 -2.78 15.06
CA MET A 18 29.24 -1.53 14.45
C MET A 18 27.97 -1.06 15.15
N ALA A 19 28.18 -0.31 16.24
CA ALA A 19 27.21 0.68 16.69
C ALA A 19 27.41 1.94 15.85
N GLY A 20 26.40 2.29 15.05
CA GLY A 20 26.45 3.47 14.19
C GLY A 20 25.32 3.47 13.17
N LEU A 21 24.07 3.43 13.65
CA LEU A 21 22.90 3.65 12.78
C LEU A 21 22.97 5.07 12.19
N SER A 22 23.05 5.14 10.87
CA SER A 22 22.91 6.36 10.08
C SER A 22 21.57 7.03 10.32
N ALA A 23 21.59 8.17 11.01
CA ALA A 23 20.41 8.98 11.33
C ALA A 23 20.06 10.03 10.24
N SER A 24 20.61 9.94 9.02
CA SER A 24 20.48 11.02 8.02
C SER A 24 19.39 10.85 6.96
N ALA A 25 18.62 9.75 6.95
CA ALA A 25 17.44 9.60 6.08
C ALA A 25 16.10 9.92 6.79
N ALA A 26 16.13 10.04 8.12
CA ALA A 26 14.94 10.19 8.95
C ALA A 26 14.32 11.60 8.91
N SER A 27 15.03 12.62 8.41
CA SER A 27 14.54 14.00 8.48
C SER A 27 13.48 14.36 7.43
N GLU A 28 13.48 13.72 6.26
CA GLU A 28 12.54 14.09 5.16
C GLU A 28 11.24 13.28 5.15
N PHE A 29 11.29 12.00 5.53
CA PHE A 29 10.13 11.10 5.46
C PHE A 29 9.47 10.83 6.82
N GLY A 30 10.05 11.36 7.90
CA GLY A 30 9.59 11.18 9.28
C GLY A 30 10.16 9.94 9.95
N THR A 31 9.59 9.59 11.12
CA THR A 31 10.02 8.43 11.90
C THR A 31 9.44 7.13 11.34
N LEU A 32 10.28 6.11 11.15
CA LEU A 32 9.84 4.77 10.77
C LEU A 32 9.00 4.14 11.90
N ILE A 33 7.73 3.86 11.62
CA ILE A 33 6.79 3.24 12.58
C ILE A 33 6.35 1.83 12.18
N PHE A 34 6.59 1.45 10.93
CA PHE A 34 6.24 0.14 10.40
C PHE A 34 7.12 -0.20 9.18
N HIS A 35 7.57 -1.45 9.10
CA HIS A 35 8.33 -2.00 7.98
C HIS A 35 8.03 -3.49 7.85
N ASP A 36 7.96 -3.98 6.62
CA ASP A 36 7.86 -5.40 6.31
C ASP A 36 8.56 -5.67 4.96
N ASP A 37 9.57 -6.54 4.96
CA ASP A 37 10.32 -6.95 3.77
C ASP A 37 9.72 -8.20 3.10
N PHE A 38 8.75 -8.85 3.74
CA PHE A 38 8.15 -10.10 3.32
C PHE A 38 9.15 -11.26 3.12
N GLU A 39 10.33 -11.20 3.74
CA GLU A 39 11.34 -12.27 3.72
C GLU A 39 10.98 -13.37 4.72
N ARG A 40 9.90 -14.08 4.43
CA ARG A 40 9.44 -15.24 5.22
C ARG A 40 8.70 -16.24 4.35
N SER A 41 8.66 -17.49 4.81
CA SER A 41 7.93 -18.58 4.16
C SER A 41 6.58 -18.80 4.84
N GLU A 42 5.55 -19.05 4.03
CA GLU A 42 4.26 -19.56 4.51
C GLU A 42 4.38 -21.06 4.84
N SER A 43 3.53 -21.56 5.75
CA SER A 43 3.59 -22.97 6.14
C SER A 43 2.85 -23.91 5.17
N GLN A 44 2.05 -23.35 4.27
CA GLN A 44 1.19 -24.08 3.33
C GLN A 44 0.74 -23.22 2.13
N GLU A 45 0.20 -23.88 1.10
CA GLU A 45 -0.21 -23.26 -0.19
C GLU A 45 -1.73 -23.20 -0.44
N LEU A 46 -2.54 -23.56 0.56
CA LEU A 46 -3.99 -23.70 0.47
C LEU A 46 -4.77 -22.43 0.84
N LYS A 47 -4.27 -21.64 1.80
CA LYS A 47 -4.92 -20.45 2.35
C LYS A 47 -3.92 -19.33 2.53
N ASP A 48 -4.40 -18.08 2.55
CA ASP A 48 -3.56 -16.94 2.87
C ASP A 48 -2.94 -17.08 4.26
N GLU A 49 -1.62 -16.91 4.36
CA GLU A 49 -0.90 -16.94 5.63
C GLU A 49 0.24 -15.91 5.66
N PRO A 50 -0.03 -14.62 5.37
CA PRO A 50 1.04 -13.63 5.22
C PRO A 50 1.80 -13.32 6.51
N GLY A 51 1.37 -13.83 7.68
CA GLY A 51 2.04 -13.61 8.96
C GLY A 51 2.15 -12.14 9.38
N ASN A 52 3.00 -11.85 10.37
CA ASN A 52 3.32 -10.49 10.83
C ASN A 52 2.09 -9.57 11.05
N ASN A 53 1.02 -10.12 11.63
CA ASN A 53 -0.26 -9.43 11.88
C ASN A 53 -1.03 -8.92 10.65
N TRP A 54 -0.61 -9.29 9.44
CA TRP A 54 -1.41 -9.03 8.25
C TRP A 54 -2.69 -9.87 8.28
N THR A 55 -3.80 -9.24 7.91
CA THR A 55 -5.09 -9.93 7.73
C THR A 55 -5.57 -9.80 6.29
N THR A 56 -6.32 -10.78 5.81
CA THR A 56 -6.81 -10.80 4.42
C THR A 56 -8.34 -10.84 4.35
N SER A 57 -8.90 -10.64 3.15
CA SER A 57 -10.33 -10.75 2.90
C SER A 57 -10.78 -12.10 2.35
N SER A 58 -9.87 -13.03 2.09
CA SER A 58 -10.14 -14.19 1.22
C SER A 58 -11.19 -15.14 1.77
N HIS A 59 -11.25 -15.32 3.09
CA HIS A 59 -12.35 -16.06 3.74
C HIS A 59 -13.74 -15.53 3.36
N LYS A 60 -13.89 -14.20 3.24
CA LYS A 60 -15.18 -13.55 2.95
C LYS A 60 -15.42 -13.30 1.46
N THR A 61 -14.35 -13.14 0.69
CA THR A 61 -14.42 -12.67 -0.71
C THR A 61 -14.19 -13.77 -1.73
N ALA A 62 -13.51 -14.86 -1.35
CA ALA A 62 -13.15 -15.97 -2.24
C ALA A 62 -13.43 -17.35 -1.64
N GLY A 63 -14.26 -17.44 -0.59
CA GLY A 63 -14.59 -18.71 0.07
C GLY A 63 -13.39 -19.35 0.78
N GLY A 64 -12.41 -18.55 1.19
CA GLY A 64 -11.20 -19.02 1.87
C GLY A 64 -10.10 -19.55 0.96
N ARG A 65 -10.27 -19.50 -0.37
CA ARG A 65 -9.20 -19.83 -1.32
C ARG A 65 -8.05 -18.83 -1.21
N LYS A 66 -6.83 -19.31 -1.40
CA LYS A 66 -5.61 -18.49 -1.44
C LYS A 66 -5.71 -17.42 -2.52
N GLN A 67 -5.39 -16.20 -2.14
CA GLN A 67 -5.29 -15.00 -2.99
C GLN A 67 -4.02 -14.20 -2.67
N VAL A 68 -3.41 -14.44 -1.51
CA VAL A 68 -2.19 -13.79 -1.03
C VAL A 68 -1.13 -14.86 -0.85
N ASP A 69 0.06 -14.61 -1.37
CA ASP A 69 1.20 -15.52 -1.34
C ASP A 69 2.49 -14.74 -1.07
N LEU A 70 3.43 -15.31 -0.31
CA LEU A 70 4.74 -14.69 -0.06
C LEU A 70 5.83 -15.44 -0.81
N ARG A 71 6.56 -14.75 -1.69
CA ARG A 71 7.69 -15.32 -2.42
C ARG A 71 8.69 -14.24 -2.80
N ASN A 72 9.99 -14.55 -2.72
CA ASN A 72 11.08 -13.66 -3.16
C ASN A 72 11.02 -12.24 -2.55
N GLY A 73 10.78 -12.11 -1.24
CA GLY A 73 10.71 -10.81 -0.56
C GLY A 73 9.57 -9.92 -1.04
N ALA A 74 8.43 -10.52 -1.40
CA ALA A 74 7.26 -9.80 -1.86
C ALA A 74 5.96 -10.55 -1.55
N MET A 75 4.93 -9.75 -1.28
CA MET A 75 3.55 -10.21 -1.24
C MET A 75 2.94 -10.16 -2.63
N TYR A 76 2.50 -11.33 -3.11
CA TYR A 76 1.75 -11.47 -4.35
C TYR A 76 0.27 -11.53 -4.04
N MET A 77 -0.51 -10.75 -4.78
CA MET A 77 -1.94 -10.63 -4.60
C MET A 77 -2.62 -10.90 -5.94
N HIS A 78 -3.59 -11.82 -5.95
CA HIS A 78 -4.42 -12.08 -7.11
C HIS A 78 -5.88 -12.20 -6.70
N THR A 79 -6.81 -11.95 -7.62
CA THR A 79 -8.23 -12.19 -7.37
C THR A 79 -8.57 -13.58 -7.88
N ALA A 80 -8.96 -14.48 -6.99
CA ALA A 80 -9.27 -15.86 -7.37
C ALA A 80 -10.55 -15.91 -8.24
N GLU A 81 -10.62 -16.84 -9.18
CA GLU A 81 -11.78 -17.01 -10.07
C GLU A 81 -13.08 -17.16 -9.26
N GLY A 82 -14.15 -16.43 -9.59
CA GLY A 82 -15.41 -16.49 -8.83
C GLY A 82 -15.36 -15.80 -7.45
N ALA A 83 -14.28 -15.09 -7.12
CA ALA A 83 -14.31 -14.15 -6.00
C ALA A 83 -15.31 -13.01 -6.28
N ASN A 84 -16.03 -12.58 -5.25
CA ASN A 84 -17.04 -11.53 -5.40
C ASN A 84 -16.47 -10.10 -5.34
N HIS A 85 -15.21 -9.95 -4.91
CA HIS A 85 -14.47 -8.70 -4.80
C HIS A 85 -12.96 -8.96 -4.96
N ALA A 86 -12.19 -7.92 -5.28
CA ALA A 86 -10.73 -7.97 -5.27
C ALA A 86 -10.19 -8.29 -3.86
N VAL A 87 -9.05 -8.97 -3.81
CA VAL A 87 -8.34 -9.28 -2.56
C VAL A 87 -7.90 -7.99 -1.86
N SER A 88 -8.04 -7.97 -0.53
CA SER A 88 -7.52 -6.90 0.33
C SER A 88 -6.69 -7.48 1.46
N VAL A 89 -5.54 -6.87 1.68
CA VAL A 89 -4.65 -7.13 2.82
C VAL A 89 -4.64 -5.92 3.73
N ARG A 90 -4.58 -6.14 5.04
CA ARG A 90 -4.69 -5.07 6.03
C ARG A 90 -3.65 -5.25 7.12
N GLN A 91 -3.01 -4.14 7.45
CA GLN A 91 -2.12 -4.00 8.59
C GLN A 91 -2.56 -2.79 9.41
N ALA A 92 -2.52 -2.90 10.73
CA ALA A 92 -2.93 -1.82 11.63
C ALA A 92 -1.70 -1.16 12.27
N PHE A 93 -1.55 0.14 12.04
CA PHE A 93 -0.62 1.00 12.76
C PHE A 93 -1.20 2.41 12.86
N ALA A 94 -0.88 3.13 13.93
CA ALA A 94 -1.40 4.46 14.18
C ALA A 94 -0.43 5.53 13.66
N PHE A 95 -0.94 6.48 12.90
CA PHE A 95 -0.21 7.67 12.45
C PHE A 95 -1.19 8.83 12.27
N ARG A 96 -0.66 10.07 12.27
CA ARG A 96 -1.46 11.28 12.01
C ARG A 96 -1.12 11.86 10.64
N ASP A 97 0.16 12.16 10.46
CA ASP A 97 0.78 12.55 9.20
C ASP A 97 1.96 11.59 8.96
N GLY A 98 2.26 11.29 7.71
CA GLY A 98 3.39 10.42 7.40
C GLY A 98 3.55 10.11 5.93
N THR A 99 4.60 9.35 5.65
CA THR A 99 4.97 8.88 4.30
C THR A 99 4.79 7.37 4.23
N VAL A 100 4.29 6.88 3.11
CA VAL A 100 4.30 5.44 2.78
C VAL A 100 5.26 5.23 1.62
N GLY A 101 6.33 4.48 1.88
CA GLY A 101 7.22 3.94 0.85
C GLY A 101 6.85 2.49 0.54
N MET A 102 6.91 2.10 -0.73
CA MET A 102 6.75 0.71 -1.13
C MET A 102 7.40 0.43 -2.48
N ARG A 103 7.85 -0.83 -2.62
CA ARG A 103 8.17 -1.45 -3.89
C ARG A 103 6.95 -2.23 -4.39
N PHE A 104 6.56 -2.03 -5.64
CA PHE A 104 5.40 -2.72 -6.22
C PHE A 104 5.62 -3.05 -7.71
N MET A 105 4.83 -3.98 -8.22
CA MET A 105 4.76 -4.35 -9.64
C MET A 105 3.29 -4.57 -10.03
N LEU A 106 2.92 -4.13 -11.23
CA LEU A 106 1.66 -4.52 -11.87
C LEU A 106 2.02 -5.43 -13.05
N GLU A 107 1.57 -6.68 -13.02
CA GLU A 107 1.97 -7.72 -13.98
C GLU A 107 1.12 -7.67 -15.25
N ASN A 108 -0.16 -7.26 -15.12
CA ASN A 108 -1.13 -7.32 -16.20
C ASN A 108 -1.74 -5.96 -16.53
N ASP A 109 -2.25 -5.85 -17.76
CA ASP A 109 -3.00 -4.66 -18.18
C ASP A 109 -4.31 -4.53 -17.39
N GLY A 110 -4.68 -3.29 -17.06
CA GLY A 110 -5.91 -3.00 -16.32
C GLY A 110 -5.83 -3.21 -14.80
N GLU A 111 -4.75 -3.83 -14.30
CA GLU A 111 -4.49 -3.96 -12.86
C GLU A 111 -4.30 -2.61 -12.18
N LYS A 112 -4.68 -2.56 -10.90
CA LYS A 112 -4.57 -1.37 -10.07
C LYS A 112 -4.21 -1.77 -8.65
N LEU A 113 -3.17 -1.14 -8.11
CA LEU A 113 -2.86 -1.19 -6.68
C LEU A 113 -3.63 -0.07 -5.97
N GLN A 114 -4.43 -0.40 -4.96
CA GLN A 114 -5.18 0.58 -4.18
C GLN A 114 -4.74 0.57 -2.72
N LEU A 115 -4.17 1.69 -2.30
CA LEU A 115 -3.84 1.96 -0.90
C LEU A 115 -5.04 2.65 -0.26
N ASN A 116 -5.67 1.98 0.70
CA ASN A 116 -6.88 2.48 1.35
C ASN A 116 -6.57 2.77 2.82
N PHE A 117 -6.61 4.06 3.18
CA PHE A 117 -6.35 4.52 4.54
C PHE A 117 -7.65 4.66 5.30
N ALA A 118 -7.73 4.03 6.47
CA ALA A 118 -8.97 3.96 7.24
C ALA A 118 -8.72 4.16 8.73
N ASP A 119 -9.67 4.84 9.37
CA ASP A 119 -9.80 4.90 10.82
C ASP A 119 -11.07 4.15 11.25
N MET A 120 -10.89 2.94 11.78
CA MET A 120 -11.99 2.08 12.21
C MET A 120 -12.78 2.65 13.42
N LYS A 121 -12.23 3.65 14.11
CA LYS A 121 -12.91 4.35 15.21
C LYS A 121 -13.82 5.47 14.69
N LEU A 122 -13.59 6.00 13.49
CA LEU A 122 -14.40 7.08 12.91
C LEU A 122 -15.77 6.57 12.41
N LYS A 123 -16.82 6.78 13.20
CA LYS A 123 -18.17 6.24 12.92
C LYS A 123 -19.01 7.06 11.94
N THR A 124 -18.57 8.25 11.55
CA THR A 124 -19.26 9.09 10.55
C THR A 124 -18.99 8.65 9.11
N VAL A 125 -18.09 7.68 8.90
CA VAL A 125 -17.61 7.24 7.60
C VAL A 125 -17.75 5.72 7.47
N HIS A 126 -18.20 5.25 6.30
CA HIS A 126 -18.39 3.83 6.04
C HIS A 126 -17.08 3.06 6.11
N ALA A 127 -17.02 2.07 7.00
CA ALA A 127 -15.84 1.24 7.24
C ALA A 127 -14.55 2.03 7.52
N GLY A 128 -14.69 3.26 8.05
CA GLY A 128 -13.57 4.12 8.40
C GLY A 128 -12.78 4.71 7.22
N HIS A 129 -13.17 4.49 5.97
CA HIS A 129 -12.39 4.87 4.78
C HIS A 129 -12.16 6.38 4.66
N LEU A 130 -10.93 6.83 4.93
CA LEU A 130 -10.56 8.24 4.90
C LEU A 130 -10.23 8.72 3.49
N PHE A 131 -9.32 8.05 2.82
CA PHE A 131 -8.93 8.36 1.45
C PHE A 131 -8.27 7.15 0.80
N ASP A 132 -8.11 7.19 -0.52
CA ASP A 132 -7.25 6.26 -1.22
C ASP A 132 -6.22 6.93 -2.12
N ALA A 133 -5.15 6.18 -2.38
CA ALA A 133 -4.26 6.38 -3.51
C ALA A 133 -4.33 5.12 -4.36
N LYS A 134 -4.54 5.27 -5.66
CA LYS A 134 -4.66 4.16 -6.59
C LYS A 134 -3.69 4.34 -7.74
N VAL A 135 -2.83 3.36 -7.92
CA VAL A 135 -1.81 3.34 -8.96
C VAL A 135 -2.28 2.39 -10.06
N SER A 136 -2.15 2.84 -11.30
CA SER A 136 -2.38 2.09 -12.53
C SER A 136 -1.18 2.26 -13.46
N LEU A 137 -1.14 1.53 -14.58
CA LEU A 137 -0.05 1.65 -15.56
C LEU A 137 0.09 3.07 -16.17
N THR A 138 -0.95 3.88 -16.14
CA THR A 138 -0.98 5.19 -16.84
C THR A 138 -1.17 6.39 -15.92
N SER A 139 -1.57 6.17 -14.67
CA SER A 139 -1.93 7.25 -13.76
C SER A 139 -1.94 6.86 -12.30
N VAL A 140 -1.84 7.87 -11.45
CA VAL A 140 -2.15 7.81 -10.02
C VAL A 140 -3.42 8.62 -9.76
N SER A 141 -4.39 8.04 -9.07
CA SER A 141 -5.61 8.74 -8.67
C SER A 141 -5.77 8.73 -7.15
N PHE A 142 -6.24 9.85 -6.61
CA PHE A 142 -6.57 10.01 -5.21
C PHE A 142 -8.07 10.27 -5.05
N GLU A 143 -8.68 9.70 -4.02
CA GLU A 143 -10.07 9.97 -3.64
C GLU A 143 -10.17 10.35 -2.15
N ASP A 144 -10.73 11.52 -1.86
CA ASP A 144 -11.23 11.86 -0.52
C ASP A 144 -12.53 11.10 -0.28
N LYS A 145 -12.44 10.05 0.54
CA LYS A 145 -13.58 9.21 0.90
C LYS A 145 -14.32 9.76 2.12
N LYS A 146 -13.58 10.33 3.06
CA LYS A 146 -14.08 10.88 4.33
C LYS A 146 -15.18 11.91 4.11
N THR A 147 -14.95 12.87 3.20
CA THR A 147 -15.93 13.92 2.87
C THR A 147 -16.59 13.70 1.50
N GLY A 148 -16.36 12.52 0.91
CA GLY A 148 -16.92 12.08 -0.35
C GLY A 148 -17.94 10.95 -0.17
N PHE A 149 -17.90 9.94 -1.04
CA PHE A 149 -18.92 8.88 -1.10
C PHE A 149 -18.93 7.91 0.09
N MET A 150 -17.97 8.00 1.01
CA MET A 150 -17.96 7.18 2.23
C MET A 150 -18.49 7.94 3.46
N ASP A 151 -18.69 9.25 3.39
CA ASP A 151 -19.51 9.97 4.38
C ASP A 151 -20.90 9.30 4.45
N LEU A 152 -21.37 8.95 5.66
CA LEU A 152 -22.58 8.14 5.80
C LEU A 152 -23.84 8.85 5.31
N LYS A 153 -23.92 10.19 5.40
CA LYS A 153 -25.07 10.95 4.90
C LYS A 153 -25.06 10.96 3.37
N ILE A 154 -23.91 11.26 2.75
CA ILE A 154 -23.75 11.23 1.29
C ILE A 154 -24.01 9.82 0.75
N ARG A 155 -23.44 8.80 1.41
CA ARG A 155 -23.60 7.40 1.03
C ARG A 155 -25.06 6.95 1.11
N ALA A 156 -25.77 7.32 2.17
CA ALA A 156 -27.19 7.02 2.33
C ALA A 156 -27.99 7.64 1.18
N ALA A 157 -27.83 8.95 0.93
CA ALA A 157 -28.50 9.66 -0.15
C ALA A 157 -28.19 9.07 -1.55
N ASN A 158 -26.93 8.67 -1.79
CA ASN A 158 -26.54 8.04 -3.05
C ASN A 158 -27.17 6.64 -3.21
N LYS A 159 -27.24 5.84 -2.14
CA LYS A 159 -27.89 4.52 -2.16
C LYS A 159 -29.40 4.60 -2.35
N SER A 160 -30.06 5.58 -1.72
CA SER A 160 -31.49 5.84 -1.88
C SER A 160 -31.83 6.60 -3.17
N LYS A 161 -30.83 6.92 -4.00
CA LYS A 161 -30.98 7.71 -5.24
C LYS A 161 -31.61 9.10 -5.02
N THR A 162 -31.45 9.66 -3.82
CA THR A 162 -31.93 11.01 -3.47
C THR A 162 -30.83 12.08 -3.56
N LEU A 163 -29.57 11.68 -3.74
CA LEU A 163 -28.48 12.60 -4.03
C LEU A 163 -28.68 13.23 -5.42
N ALA A 164 -28.82 14.55 -5.48
CA ALA A 164 -29.02 15.26 -6.73
C ALA A 164 -27.87 15.02 -7.72
N ALA A 165 -28.20 14.92 -9.01
CA ALA A 165 -27.21 14.65 -10.05
C ALA A 165 -26.07 15.69 -10.06
N VAL A 166 -26.40 16.98 -9.87
CA VAL A 166 -25.43 18.08 -9.78
C VAL A 166 -24.46 17.91 -8.61
N ASP A 167 -24.95 17.43 -7.46
CA ASP A 167 -24.12 17.19 -6.29
C ASP A 167 -23.20 15.99 -6.51
N ARG A 168 -23.70 14.94 -7.16
CA ARG A 168 -22.89 13.77 -7.53
C ARG A 168 -21.75 14.15 -8.47
N VAL A 169 -22.02 14.97 -9.49
CA VAL A 169 -20.98 15.51 -10.40
C VAL A 169 -19.97 16.36 -9.63
N ARG A 170 -20.44 17.23 -8.73
CA ARG A 170 -19.57 18.06 -7.88
C ARG A 170 -18.67 17.20 -6.99
N LEU A 171 -19.19 16.13 -6.38
CA LEU A 171 -18.39 15.21 -5.57
C LEU A 171 -17.29 14.54 -6.40
N VAL A 172 -17.62 14.00 -7.58
CA VAL A 172 -16.61 13.41 -8.47
C VAL A 172 -15.53 14.43 -8.84
N LYS A 173 -15.91 15.67 -9.17
CA LYS A 173 -14.97 16.73 -9.56
C LYS A 173 -14.07 17.21 -8.42
N THR A 174 -14.59 17.29 -7.20
CA THR A 174 -13.90 17.93 -6.07
C THR A 174 -13.21 16.94 -5.14
N LYS A 175 -13.65 15.68 -5.11
CA LYS A 175 -13.12 14.65 -4.20
C LYS A 175 -12.19 13.67 -4.89
N ARG A 176 -11.94 13.83 -6.18
CA ARG A 176 -11.01 12.99 -6.93
C ARG A 176 -10.02 13.84 -7.71
N LYS A 177 -8.76 13.42 -7.69
CA LYS A 177 -7.70 13.97 -8.54
C LYS A 177 -7.01 12.81 -9.21
N THR A 178 -6.85 12.89 -10.53
CA THR A 178 -6.02 11.95 -11.29
C THR A 178 -4.85 12.71 -11.87
N ILE A 179 -3.66 12.12 -11.75
CA ILE A 179 -2.41 12.65 -12.27
C ILE A 179 -1.87 11.60 -13.26
N PRO A 180 -1.69 11.97 -14.53
CA PRO A 180 -1.02 11.10 -15.49
C PRO A 180 0.40 10.78 -15.01
N HIS A 181 0.73 9.50 -14.93
CA HIS A 181 2.03 9.01 -14.52
C HIS A 181 2.17 7.57 -15.01
N ALA A 182 2.90 7.41 -16.11
CA ALA A 182 3.07 6.10 -16.73
C ALA A 182 4.16 5.29 -16.00
N ILE A 183 3.88 4.01 -15.78
CA ILE A 183 4.81 3.03 -15.24
C ILE A 183 4.87 1.82 -16.18
N VAL A 184 5.97 1.07 -16.10
CA VAL A 184 6.20 -0.10 -16.95
C VAL A 184 5.57 -1.35 -16.34
N LYS A 185 4.76 -2.07 -17.13
CA LYS A 185 4.19 -3.37 -16.76
C LYS A 185 5.28 -4.41 -16.53
N GLY A 186 5.11 -5.27 -15.53
CA GLY A 186 6.02 -6.39 -15.25
C GLY A 186 7.40 -5.99 -14.72
N VAL A 187 7.57 -4.75 -14.25
CA VAL A 187 8.82 -4.24 -13.67
C VAL A 187 8.57 -3.74 -12.26
N TRP A 188 9.53 -3.97 -11.36
CA TRP A 188 9.51 -3.45 -10.00
C TRP A 188 9.72 -1.93 -9.99
N HIS A 189 8.80 -1.20 -9.34
CA HIS A 189 8.87 0.24 -9.12
C HIS A 189 9.18 0.51 -7.65
N ASN A 190 10.24 1.28 -7.38
CA ASN A 190 10.67 1.64 -6.02
C ASN A 190 10.32 3.10 -5.72
N GLN A 191 9.63 3.37 -4.61
CA GLN A 191 9.44 4.72 -4.07
C GLN A 191 9.55 4.75 -2.53
N PRO A 192 10.14 5.82 -1.94
CA PRO A 192 10.85 6.93 -2.59
C PRO A 192 12.22 6.46 -3.12
N ARG A 193 12.66 6.97 -4.27
CA ARG A 193 14.11 6.99 -4.54
C ARG A 193 14.75 7.73 -3.35
N ASP A 194 15.80 7.14 -2.77
CA ASP A 194 16.68 7.64 -1.68
C ASP A 194 16.77 6.75 -0.41
N LEU A 195 16.42 5.46 -0.50
CA LEU A 195 16.89 4.44 0.46
C LEU A 195 17.88 3.42 -0.16
N ALA A 196 18.48 3.77 -1.30
CA ALA A 196 19.69 3.12 -1.81
C ALA A 196 20.85 4.13 -1.75
N PRO A 197 22.08 3.74 -1.35
CA PRO A 197 23.19 4.68 -1.31
C PRO A 197 23.46 5.20 -2.73
N ALA A 198 23.62 6.51 -2.87
CA ALA A 198 24.07 7.12 -4.12
C ALA A 198 25.45 6.56 -4.47
N ASN A 199 25.62 6.17 -5.74
CA ASN A 199 26.86 5.62 -6.31
C ASN A 199 28.04 6.58 -6.20
#